data_AF-A0AAV3WTR1-F1
#
_entry.id   AF-A0AAV3WTR1-F1
#
_cell.length_a   1.000
_cell.length_b   1.000
_cell.length_c   1.000
_cell.angle_alpha   90.00
_cell.angle_beta   90.00
_cell.angle_gamma   90.00
#
_symmetry.space_group_name_H-M   'P 1'
#
loop_
_entity.id
_entity.type
_entity.pdbx_description
1 polymer ?
#
loop_
_entity_poly.entity_id
_entity_poly.type
_entity_poly.pdbx_seq_one_letter_code
_entity_poly.pdbx_strand_id
1 'polypeptide(L)'
;MKNYEIANINGVLMELLDQPIKGKLKFKLFKLKVELENKLKVVSETLKDVDDEEERTEIINEEQEVSFETFEESDLENLELSIRQLSALQPILKGEDK
;
A
#
# COMPACT_ATOMS: atom_id res chain seq x y z
N MET A 1 4.32 -6.77 6.23
CA MET A 1 4.06 -6.45 4.81
C MET A 1 5.39 -6.09 4.18
N LYS A 2 5.71 -6.62 3.00
CA LYS A 2 7.01 -6.37 2.36
C LYS A 2 7.11 -4.97 1.76
N ASN A 3 8.34 -4.46 1.64
CA ASN A 3 8.57 -3.10 1.12
C ASN A 3 8.04 -2.89 -0.30
N TYR A 4 8.15 -3.88 -1.18
CA TYR A 4 7.53 -3.79 -2.51
C TYR A 4 6.00 -3.75 -2.47
N GLU A 5 5.36 -4.44 -1.51
CA GLU A 5 3.90 -4.45 -1.37
C GLU A 5 3.42 -3.07 -0.92
N ILE A 6 4.10 -2.48 0.07
CA ILE A 6 3.88 -1.11 0.55
C ILE A 6 4.00 -0.12 -0.62
N ALA A 7 5.05 -0.24 -1.44
CA ALA A 7 5.26 0.61 -2.60
C ALA A 7 4.14 0.47 -3.64
N ASN A 8 3.73 -0.77 -3.94
CA ASN A 8 2.66 -1.06 -4.88
C ASN A 8 1.31 -0.50 -4.41
N ILE A 9 0.96 -0.71 -3.15
CA ILE A 9 -0.28 -0.17 -2.56
C ILE A 9 -0.25 1.35 -2.60
N ASN A 10 0.84 2.00 -2.18
CA ASN A 10 0.94 3.46 -2.22
C ASN A 10 0.82 4.00 -3.66
N GLY A 11 1.38 3.30 -4.64
CA GLY A 11 1.20 3.61 -6.06
C GLY A 11 -0.28 3.61 -6.47
N VAL A 12 -1.03 2.56 -6.12
CA VAL A 12 -2.48 2.51 -6.38
C VAL A 12 -3.23 3.62 -5.66
N LEU A 13 -2.90 3.91 -4.39
CA LEU A 13 -3.54 5.00 -3.64
C LEU A 13 -3.32 6.36 -4.29
N MET A 14 -2.16 6.60 -4.91
CA MET A 14 -1.89 7.82 -5.67
C MET A 14 -2.81 7.94 -6.89
N GLU A 15 -3.05 6.85 -7.62
CA GLU A 15 -3.99 6.82 -8.76
C GLU A 15 -5.45 7.07 -8.31
N LEU A 16 -5.79 6.69 -7.07
CA LEU A 16 -7.13 6.89 -6.51
C LEU A 16 -7.38 8.30 -5.96
N LEU A 17 -6.33 9.13 -5.77
CA LEU A 17 -6.49 10.50 -5.22
C LEU A 17 -7.36 11.40 -6.10
N ASP A 18 -7.33 11.17 -7.41
CA ASP A 18 -8.08 11.96 -8.38
C ASP A 18 -9.53 11.50 -8.54
N GLN A 19 -9.91 10.36 -7.94
CA GLN A 19 -11.29 9.86 -7.96
C GLN A 19 -12.17 10.62 -6.96
N PRO A 20 -13.46 10.86 -7.29
CA PRO A 20 -14.41 11.51 -6.38
C PRO A 20 -14.90 10.55 -5.28
N ILE A 21 -13.99 10.17 -4.38
CA ILE A 21 -14.27 9.28 -3.24
C ILE A 21 -14.96 10.08 -2.13
N LYS A 22 -16.15 9.63 -1.70
CA LYS A 22 -16.96 10.30 -0.67
C LYS A 22 -16.96 9.51 0.63
N GLY A 23 -17.24 10.21 1.73
CA GLY A 23 -17.55 9.59 3.02
C GLY A 23 -16.36 8.91 3.71
N LYS A 24 -16.65 7.85 4.48
CA LYS A 24 -15.70 7.18 5.38
C LYS A 24 -14.48 6.61 4.65
N LEU A 25 -14.69 6.06 3.45
CA LEU A 25 -13.64 5.41 2.66
C LEU A 25 -12.48 6.35 2.34
N LYS A 26 -12.77 7.61 1.97
CA LYS A 26 -11.74 8.62 1.70
C LYS A 26 -10.76 8.78 2.86
N PHE A 27 -11.29 8.83 4.08
CA PHE A 27 -10.45 8.98 5.27
C PHE A 27 -9.67 7.70 5.61
N LYS A 28 -10.25 6.51 5.37
CA LYS A 28 -9.51 5.25 5.52
C LYS A 28 -8.31 5.19 4.56
N LEU A 29 -8.56 5.43 3.27
CA LEU A 29 -7.53 5.44 2.23
C LEU A 29 -6.46 6.50 2.51
N PHE A 30 -6.86 7.69 2.97
CA PHE A 30 -5.91 8.74 3.35
C PHE A 30 -5.02 8.33 4.52
N LYS A 31 -5.58 7.74 5.58
CA LYS A 31 -4.78 7.26 6.73
C LYS A 31 -3.80 6.16 6.33
N LEU A 32 -4.27 5.19 5.54
CA LEU A 32 -3.40 4.16 4.98
C LEU A 32 -2.28 4.79 4.17
N LYS A 33 -2.60 5.73 3.27
CA LYS A 33 -1.60 6.43 2.46
C LYS A 33 -0.50 7.06 3.31
N VAL A 34 -0.88 7.83 4.34
CA VAL A 34 0.07 8.50 5.24
C VAL A 34 0.98 7.49 5.93
N GLU A 35 0.41 6.36 6.41
CA GLU A 35 1.20 5.31 7.03
C GLU A 35 2.21 4.71 6.04
N LEU A 36 1.78 4.35 4.83
CA LEU A 36 2.66 3.76 3.81
C LEU A 36 3.76 4.74 3.38
N GLU A 37 3.46 6.03 3.23
CA GLU A 37 4.47 7.05 2.89
C GLU A 37 5.55 7.19 3.97
N ASN A 38 5.16 7.11 5.25
CA ASN A 38 6.13 7.14 6.35
C ASN A 38 7.08 5.93 6.29
N LYS A 39 6.55 4.74 5.98
CA LYS A 39 7.35 3.50 5.84
C LYS A 39 8.25 3.56 4.61
N LEU A 40 7.74 4.04 3.48
CA LEU A 40 8.51 4.19 2.24
C LEU A 40 9.61 5.23 2.36
N LYS A 41 9.43 6.27 3.19
CA LYS A 41 10.47 7.26 3.44
C LYS A 41 11.72 6.60 4.04
N VAL A 42 11.54 5.73 5.03
CA VAL A 42 12.65 4.98 5.65
C VAL A 42 13.34 4.11 4.61
N VAL A 43 12.58 3.35 3.81
CA VAL A 43 13.14 2.49 2.75
C VAL A 43 13.91 3.31 1.72
N SER A 44 13.35 4.44 1.29
CA SER A 44 14.00 5.32 0.32
C SER A 44 15.27 5.96 0.88
N GLU A 45 15.35 6.21 2.18
CA GLU A 45 16.57 6.69 2.83
C GLU A 45 17.62 5.58 2.90
N THR A 46 17.24 4.35 3.26
CA THR A 46 18.14 3.20 3.27
C THR A 46 18.71 2.89 1.89
N LEU A 47 17.89 2.94 0.84
CA LEU A 47 18.30 2.59 -0.53
C LEU A 47 19.18 3.64 -1.24
N LYS A 48 19.35 4.84 -0.68
CA LYS A 48 20.11 5.92 -1.35
C LYS A 48 21.58 5.60 -1.56
N ASP A 49 22.17 4.87 -0.61
CA ASP A 49 23.60 4.61 -0.56
C ASP A 49 23.93 3.13 -0.83
N VAL A 50 22.96 2.36 -1.35
CA VAL A 50 23.09 0.93 -1.65
C VAL A 50 23.32 0.72 -3.15
N ASP A 51 24.57 0.45 -3.50
CA ASP A 51 24.98 0.16 -4.88
C ASP A 51 24.91 -1.35 -5.23
N ASP A 52 24.87 -2.22 -4.22
CA ASP A 52 24.78 -3.67 -4.40
C ASP A 52 23.34 -4.13 -4.68
N GLU A 53 23.17 -4.93 -5.73
CA GLU A 53 21.85 -5.40 -6.17
C GLU A 53 21.27 -6.49 -5.26
N GLU A 54 22.11 -7.32 -4.63
CA GLU A 54 21.64 -8.33 -3.68
C GLU A 54 21.12 -7.66 -2.41
N GLU A 55 21.88 -6.71 -1.85
CA GLU A 55 21.47 -5.90 -0.69
C GLU A 55 20.20 -5.09 -0.99
N ARG A 56 20.11 -4.47 -2.17
CA ARG A 56 18.89 -3.79 -2.63
C ARG A 56 17.69 -4.73 -2.68
N THR A 57 17.89 -5.95 -3.19
CA THR A 57 16.84 -6.96 -3.27
C THR A 57 16.39 -7.43 -1.89
N GLU A 58 17.32 -7.61 -0.96
CA GLU A 58 17.01 -7.93 0.44
C GLU A 58 16.13 -6.84 1.05
N ILE A 59 16.56 -5.57 0.98
CA ILE A 59 15.80 -4.43 1.50
C ILE A 59 14.40 -4.36 0.89
N ILE A 60 14.24 -4.58 -0.41
CA ILE A 60 12.91 -4.55 -1.07
C ILE A 60 11.99 -5.68 -0.58
N ASN A 61 12.56 -6.80 -0.14
CA ASN A 61 11.82 -7.97 0.35
C ASN A 61 11.64 -7.99 1.87
N GLU A 62 12.29 -7.10 2.61
CA GLU A 62 12.10 -6.96 4.06
C GLU A 62 10.66 -6.64 4.42
N GLU A 63 10.23 -7.19 5.56
CA GLU A 63 8.91 -6.94 6.13
C GLU A 63 8.94 -5.74 7.07
N GLN A 64 7.95 -4.86 6.92
CA GLN A 64 7.64 -3.82 7.87
C GLN A 64 6.28 -4.06 8.52
N GLU A 65 6.18 -3.64 9.78
CA GLU A 65 4.91 -3.47 10.47
C GLU A 65 4.23 -2.20 9.95
N VAL A 66 3.00 -2.36 9.46
CA VAL A 66 2.18 -1.27 8.93
C VAL A 66 0.87 -1.28 9.70
N SER A 67 0.53 -0.16 10.34
CA SER A 67 -0.70 -0.06 11.13
C SER A 67 -1.79 0.65 10.34
N PHE A 68 -2.89 -0.05 10.05
CA PHE A 68 -4.03 0.53 9.33
C PHE A 68 -5.36 -0.10 9.75
N GLU A 69 -6.46 0.62 9.52
CA GLU A 69 -7.81 0.05 9.64
C GLU A 69 -8.00 -0.96 8.50
N THR A 70 -8.38 -2.19 8.82
CA THR A 70 -8.67 -3.21 7.81
C THR A 70 -9.76 -2.75 6.85
N PHE A 71 -9.61 -3.08 5.57
CA PHE A 71 -10.58 -2.80 4.52
C PHE A 71 -11.40 -4.06 4.24
N GLU A 72 -12.71 -3.94 4.16
CA GLU A 72 -13.58 -5.02 3.68
C GLU A 72 -13.72 -4.91 2.15
N GLU A 73 -14.10 -5.98 1.45
CA GLU A 73 -14.37 -5.89 -0.01
C GLU A 73 -15.44 -4.83 -0.32
N SER A 74 -16.46 -4.73 0.54
CA SER A 74 -17.52 -3.73 0.45
C SER A 74 -17.03 -2.29 0.58
N ASP A 75 -15.87 -2.05 1.22
CA ASP A 75 -15.25 -0.73 1.24
C ASP A 75 -14.77 -0.32 -0.17
N LEU A 76 -14.44 -1.28 -1.05
CA LEU A 76 -13.89 -1.02 -2.38
C LEU A 76 -14.92 -1.13 -3.52
N GLU A 77 -16.11 -1.66 -3.27
CA GLU A 77 -17.16 -1.92 -4.28
C GLU A 77 -17.50 -0.73 -5.19
N ASN A 78 -17.43 0.48 -4.65
CA ASN A 78 -17.79 1.70 -5.37
C ASN A 78 -16.61 2.39 -6.07
N LEU A 79 -15.41 1.81 -5.99
CA LEU A 79 -14.23 2.32 -6.68
C LEU A 79 -14.13 1.68 -8.07
N GLU A 80 -13.84 2.50 -9.07
CA GLU A 80 -13.49 2.00 -10.41
C GLU A 80 -12.05 1.49 -10.39
N LEU A 81 -11.88 0.21 -10.04
CA LEU A 81 -10.59 -0.46 -9.94
C LEU A 81 -10.35 -1.42 -11.12
N SER A 82 -9.16 -1.34 -11.69
CA SER A 82 -8.64 -2.38 -12.58
C SER A 82 -8.24 -3.64 -11.79
N ILE A 83 -8.14 -4.78 -12.47
CA ILE A 83 -7.67 -6.05 -11.88
C ILE A 83 -6.27 -5.89 -11.25
N ARG A 84 -5.38 -5.11 -11.88
CA ARG A 84 -4.05 -4.84 -11.33
C ARG A 84 -4.13 -4.10 -9.99
N GLN A 85 -4.99 -3.07 -9.91
CA GLN A 85 -5.19 -2.32 -8.67
C GLN A 85 -5.80 -3.22 -7.58
N LEU A 86 -6.78 -4.06 -7.92
CA LEU A 86 -7.35 -5.04 -6.98
C LEU A 86 -6.29 -6.01 -6.44
N SER A 87 -5.44 -6.57 -7.30
CA SER A 87 -4.36 -7.46 -6.87
C SER A 87 -3.36 -6.78 -5.95
N ALA A 88 -3.04 -5.51 -6.19
CA ALA A 88 -2.15 -4.74 -5.33
C ALA A 88 -2.80 -4.38 -3.98
N LEU A 89 -4.12 -4.19 -3.92
CA LEU A 89 -4.86 -3.90 -2.68
C LEU A 89 -5.23 -5.17 -1.89
N GLN A 90 -5.06 -6.36 -2.45
CA GLN A 90 -5.34 -7.62 -1.75
C GLN A 90 -4.71 -7.72 -0.35
N PRO A 91 -3.45 -7.29 -0.10
CA PRO A 91 -2.82 -7.42 1.21
C PRO A 91 -3.43 -6.56 2.33
N ILE A 92 -4.24 -5.55 2.00
CA ILE A 92 -4.91 -4.68 2.98
C ILE A 92 -6.39 -5.05 3.20
N LEU A 93 -6.91 -5.95 2.37
CA LEU A 93 -8.26 -6.46 2.49
C LEU A 93 -8.32 -7.51 3.59
N LYS A 94 -9.40 -7.48 4.36
CA LYS A 94 -9.77 -8.59 5.22
C LYS A 94 -10.18 -9.74 4.30
N GLY A 95 -9.30 -10.71 4.15
CA GLY A 95 -9.71 -12.01 3.63
C GLY A 95 -10.60 -12.68 4.70
N GLU A 96 -11.74 -13.23 4.31
CA GLU A 96 -12.25 -14.41 5.01
C GLU A 96 -11.08 -15.40 5.08
N ASP A 97 -10.51 -15.59 6.27
CA ASP A 97 -9.61 -16.71 6.52
C ASP A 97 -10.32 -17.97 5.99
N LYS A 98 -9.74 -18.60 4.97
CA LYS A 98 -10.00 -20.00 4.65
C LYS A 98 -8.93 -20.86 5.29
#